data_AF-A0A382A2N9-F1
#
_entry.id   AF-A0A382A2N9-F1
#
_cell.length_a   1.000
_cell.length_b   1.000
_cell.length_c   1.000
_cell.angle_alpha   90.00
_cell.angle_beta   90.00
_cell.angle_gamma   90.00
#
_symmetry.space_group_name_H-M   'P 1'
#
loop_
_entity.id
_entity.type
_entity.pdbx_description
1 polymer ?
#
loop_
_entity_poly.entity_id
_entity_poly.type
_entity_poly.pdbx_seq_one_letter_code
_entity_poly.pdbx_strand_id
1 'polypeptide(L)'
;MTLSLTQQEKQAFTAKQLAKNPKVTPSNQNPFYIMANGFNITDRDKLSKGTISEGSGLDNFELADKLEEMAEMVDMRCAYNGMQLTLECGKGNKLSFDRIDNKIGHRPDNLVITSKALNLWRKDDEYEAFRISNRDFMRMLINSPLGREIRAEQEGWGQ
;
A
#
# COMPACT_ATOMS: atom_id res chain seq x y z
N MET A 1 38.27 -15.19 -6.94
CA MET A 1 38.98 -14.45 -5.88
C MET A 1 37.95 -13.61 -5.16
N THR A 2 37.49 -14.07 -3.99
CA THR A 2 36.50 -13.39 -3.16
C THR A 2 37.20 -12.33 -2.32
N LEU A 3 36.91 -11.05 -2.57
CA LEU A 3 37.40 -9.94 -1.75
C LEU A 3 36.69 -10.01 -0.39
N SER A 4 37.40 -10.42 0.65
CA SER A 4 36.91 -10.32 2.03
C SER A 4 37.11 -8.90 2.53
N LEU A 5 36.00 -8.19 2.81
CA LEU A 5 36.03 -6.88 3.45
C LEU A 5 36.83 -6.92 4.75
N THR A 6 37.71 -5.94 4.92
CA THR A 6 38.51 -5.76 6.12
C THR A 6 37.62 -5.49 7.34
N GLN A 7 38.13 -5.76 8.54
CA GLN A 7 37.34 -5.64 9.76
C GLN A 7 36.89 -4.19 10.03
N GLN A 8 37.66 -3.20 9.57
CA GLN A 8 37.28 -1.78 9.55
C GLN A 8 36.16 -1.48 8.55
N GLU A 9 36.17 -2.09 7.36
CA GLU A 9 35.10 -1.91 6.37
C GLU A 9 33.79 -2.59 6.81
N LYS A 10 33.87 -3.72 7.52
CA LYS A 10 32.71 -4.35 8.15
C LYS A 10 32.11 -3.45 9.22
N GLN A 11 32.94 -2.87 10.10
CA GLN A 11 32.48 -1.92 11.13
C GLN A 11 31.91 -0.63 10.52
N ALA A 12 32.49 -0.13 9.43
CA ALA A 12 31.97 1.03 8.72
C ALA A 12 30.64 0.73 7.97
N PHE A 13 30.45 -0.50 7.48
CA PHE A 13 29.20 -0.95 6.88
C PHE A 13 28.10 -1.12 7.94
N THR A 14 28.42 -1.71 9.10
CA THR A 14 27.49 -1.84 10.24
C THR A 14 27.16 -0.47 10.84
N ALA A 15 28.13 0.44 10.94
CA ALA A 15 27.91 1.82 11.40
C ALA A 15 27.07 2.64 10.40
N LYS A 16 27.22 2.43 9.08
CA LYS A 16 26.37 3.05 8.05
C LYS A 16 24.96 2.43 7.99
N GLN A 17 24.79 1.15 8.31
CA GLN A 17 23.47 0.54 8.49
C GLN A 17 22.77 1.02 9.78
N LEU A 18 23.52 1.22 10.87
CA LEU A 18 23.00 1.78 12.12
C LEU A 18 22.72 3.30 12.04
N ALA A 19 23.43 4.02 11.17
CA ALA A 19 23.17 5.44 10.89
C ALA A 19 21.98 5.69 9.95
N LYS A 20 21.34 4.64 9.41
CA LYS A 20 20.11 4.76 8.60
C LYS A 20 18.82 4.85 9.40
N ASN A 21 18.87 4.77 10.73
CA ASN A 21 17.73 5.09 11.58
C ASN A 21 18.06 6.30 12.46
N PRO A 22 18.04 7.53 11.93
CA PRO A 22 17.41 8.54 12.76
C PRO A 22 16.01 8.00 13.01
N LYS A 23 15.59 7.86 14.27
CA LYS A 23 14.17 7.83 14.57
C LYS A 23 13.61 9.06 13.87
N VAL A 24 13.09 8.91 12.65
CA VAL A 24 12.31 9.92 11.98
C VAL A 24 11.17 10.06 12.96
N THR A 25 11.20 11.11 13.78
CA THR A 25 10.09 11.42 14.66
C THR A 25 8.90 11.46 13.72
N PRO A 26 7.97 10.49 13.75
CA PRO A 26 6.97 10.43 12.71
C PRO A 26 6.11 11.63 13.00
N SER A 27 6.26 12.66 12.17
CA SER A 27 5.48 13.85 12.37
C SER A 27 4.04 13.38 12.27
N ASN A 28 3.18 13.96 13.08
CA ASN A 28 1.73 13.89 12.94
C ASN A 28 1.22 14.35 11.55
N GLN A 29 2.12 14.65 10.60
CA GLN A 29 1.86 14.95 9.21
C GLN A 29 2.29 13.82 8.23
N ASN A 30 2.96 12.74 8.69
CA ASN A 30 3.25 11.59 7.83
C ASN A 30 1.91 10.92 7.41
N PRO A 31 1.59 10.82 6.12
CA PRO A 31 0.32 10.24 5.66
C PRO A 31 0.15 8.77 6.09
N PHE A 32 1.22 7.99 6.17
CA PHE A 32 1.18 6.60 6.62
C PHE A 32 0.86 6.49 8.11
N TYR A 33 1.40 7.38 8.94
CA TYR A 33 1.03 7.45 10.37
C TYR A 33 -0.44 7.81 10.56
N ILE A 34 -0.94 8.78 9.79
CA ILE A 34 -2.36 9.17 9.83
C ILE A 34 -3.25 7.98 9.44
N MET A 35 -2.88 7.22 8.42
CA MET A 35 -3.59 6.01 8.00
C MET A 35 -3.54 4.92 9.08
N ALA A 36 -2.36 4.59 9.60
CA ALA A 36 -2.16 3.59 10.64
C ALA A 36 -2.99 3.90 11.89
N ASN A 37 -2.99 5.15 12.36
CA ASN A 37 -3.81 5.58 13.48
C ASN A 37 -5.31 5.38 13.20
N GLY A 38 -5.77 5.76 12.01
CA GLY A 38 -7.17 5.56 11.60
C GLY A 38 -7.57 4.07 11.55
N PHE A 39 -6.67 3.22 11.06
CA PHE A 39 -6.88 1.77 11.03
C PHE A 39 -6.93 1.17 12.44
N ASN A 40 -5.98 1.50 13.31
CA ASN A 40 -5.95 1.01 14.68
C ASN A 40 -7.17 1.44 15.51
N ILE A 41 -7.68 2.66 15.31
CA ILE A 41 -8.94 3.10 15.93
C ILE A 41 -10.12 2.28 15.41
N THR A 42 -10.21 2.12 14.09
CA THR A 42 -11.30 1.37 13.44
C THR A 42 -11.30 -0.09 13.86
N ASP A 43 -10.14 -0.74 13.89
CA ASP A 43 -10.01 -2.15 14.27
C ASP A 43 -10.38 -2.36 15.73
N ARG A 44 -9.99 -1.45 16.63
CA ARG A 44 -10.38 -1.54 18.05
C ARG A 44 -11.90 -1.46 18.22
N ASP A 45 -12.57 -0.57 17.49
CA ASP A 45 -14.03 -0.48 17.50
C ASP A 45 -14.69 -1.73 16.88
N LYS A 46 -14.15 -2.25 15.79
CA LYS A 46 -14.66 -3.47 15.17
C LYS A 46 -14.47 -4.70 16.04
N LEU A 47 -13.36 -4.79 16.77
CA LEU A 47 -13.04 -5.87 17.69
C LEU A 47 -13.95 -5.83 18.91
N SER A 48 -14.20 -4.64 19.48
CA SER A 48 -15.13 -4.50 20.62
C SER A 48 -16.57 -4.86 20.25
N LYS A 49 -16.95 -4.69 18.98
CA LYS A 49 -18.24 -5.11 18.41
C LYS A 49 -18.28 -6.57 17.94
N GLY A 50 -17.17 -7.31 18.00
CA GLY A 50 -17.08 -8.70 17.52
C GLY A 50 -17.23 -8.87 16.01
N THR A 51 -16.99 -7.82 15.22
CA THR A 51 -17.11 -7.86 13.75
C THR A 51 -15.84 -8.35 13.05
N ILE A 52 -14.71 -8.29 13.76
CA ILE A 52 -13.42 -8.90 13.40
C ILE A 52 -12.95 -9.77 14.58
N SER A 53 -12.14 -10.78 14.28
CA SER A 53 -11.55 -11.67 15.30
C SER A 53 -10.26 -11.10 15.89
N GLU A 54 -9.52 -10.30 15.12
CA GLU A 54 -8.18 -9.83 15.46
C GLU A 54 -7.95 -8.39 14.98
N GLY A 55 -7.19 -7.59 15.74
CA GLY A 55 -6.72 -6.28 15.31
C GLY A 55 -5.42 -6.33 14.49
N SER A 56 -4.79 -5.18 14.25
CA SER A 56 -3.50 -5.08 13.55
C SER A 56 -2.33 -5.74 14.30
N GLY A 57 -2.40 -5.80 15.63
CA GLY A 57 -1.32 -6.33 16.47
C GLY A 57 -0.05 -5.45 16.53
N LEU A 58 -0.09 -4.27 15.91
CA LEU A 58 1.03 -3.31 15.83
C LEU A 58 0.60 -1.94 16.35
N ASP A 59 1.53 -1.19 16.92
CA ASP A 59 1.26 0.21 17.24
C ASP A 59 1.17 1.10 15.99
N ASN A 60 0.81 2.38 16.16
CA ASN A 60 0.62 3.29 15.04
C ASN A 60 1.91 3.55 14.24
N PHE A 61 3.07 3.53 14.90
CA PHE A 61 4.35 3.77 14.25
C PHE A 61 4.84 2.53 13.51
N GLU A 62 4.78 1.38 14.16
CA GLU A 62 5.14 0.09 13.55
C GLU A 62 4.29 -0.20 12.32
N LEU A 63 2.97 0.02 12.43
CA LEU A 63 2.08 -0.14 11.28
C LEU A 63 2.41 0.87 10.19
N ALA A 64 2.66 2.14 10.51
CA ALA A 64 3.01 3.15 9.51
C ALA A 64 4.25 2.77 8.70
N ASP A 65 5.32 2.31 9.37
CA ASP A 65 6.55 1.85 8.72
C ASP A 65 6.26 0.68 7.76
N LYS A 66 5.37 -0.24 8.15
CA LYS A 66 4.93 -1.34 7.28
C LYS A 66 4.10 -0.88 6.10
N LEU A 67 3.18 0.07 6.30
CA LEU A 67 2.39 0.63 5.19
C LEU A 67 3.29 1.33 4.16
N GLU A 68 4.29 2.08 4.62
CA GLU A 68 5.26 2.74 3.76
C GLU A 68 6.14 1.73 3.01
N GLU A 69 6.69 0.72 3.71
CA GLU A 69 7.47 -0.37 3.10
C GLU A 69 6.67 -1.11 2.00
N MET A 70 5.41 -1.44 2.27
CA MET A 70 4.54 -2.09 1.28
C MET A 70 4.31 -1.19 0.07
N ALA A 71 4.11 0.12 0.28
CA ALA A 71 3.86 1.11 -0.77
C ALA A 71 5.04 1.27 -1.71
N GLU A 72 6.24 1.30 -1.15
CA GLU A 72 7.49 1.34 -1.92
C GLU A 72 7.73 0.02 -2.67
N MET A 73 7.49 -1.13 -2.04
CA MET A 73 7.75 -2.45 -2.62
C MET A 73 6.97 -2.71 -3.91
N VAL A 74 5.78 -2.14 -4.05
CA VAL A 74 4.93 -2.29 -5.23
C VAL A 74 4.86 -1.03 -6.11
N ASP A 75 5.81 -0.11 -5.94
CA ASP A 75 5.89 1.12 -6.73
C ASP A 75 4.58 1.94 -6.72
N MET A 76 3.90 1.97 -5.57
CA MET A 76 2.62 2.68 -5.42
C MET A 76 1.54 2.25 -6.43
N ARG A 77 1.50 0.97 -6.80
CA ARG A 77 0.49 0.42 -7.73
C ARG A 77 -0.64 -0.30 -7.02
N CYS A 78 -1.86 -0.09 -7.51
CA CYS A 78 -3.05 -0.77 -7.00
C CYS A 78 -3.00 -2.29 -7.29
N ALA A 79 -3.23 -3.11 -6.27
CA ALA A 79 -3.27 -4.57 -6.38
C ALA A 79 -4.41 -5.09 -7.28
N TYR A 80 -5.50 -4.32 -7.44
CA TYR A 80 -6.65 -4.74 -8.24
C TYR A 80 -6.46 -4.53 -9.74
N ASN A 81 -5.78 -3.45 -10.15
CA ASN A 81 -5.69 -3.09 -11.56
C ASN A 81 -4.34 -2.52 -12.02
N GLY A 82 -3.36 -2.39 -11.14
CA GLY A 82 -2.02 -1.87 -11.46
C GLY A 82 -1.94 -0.36 -11.68
N MET A 83 -3.03 0.40 -11.47
CA MET A 83 -3.02 1.86 -11.60
C MET A 83 -2.06 2.50 -10.59
N GLN A 84 -1.39 3.57 -11.03
CA GLN A 84 -0.55 4.39 -10.16
C GLN A 84 -1.40 5.11 -9.12
N LEU A 85 -0.97 5.05 -7.87
CA LEU A 85 -1.61 5.69 -6.73
C LEU A 85 -0.88 6.97 -6.33
N THR A 86 -1.59 7.83 -5.62
CA THR A 86 -1.07 9.10 -5.10
C THR A 86 -1.45 9.28 -3.64
N LEU A 87 -0.64 10.03 -2.88
CA LEU A 87 -0.99 10.44 -1.52
C LEU A 87 -1.91 11.68 -1.50
N GLU A 88 -2.11 12.34 -2.65
CA GLU A 88 -2.94 13.53 -2.77
C GLU A 88 -4.39 13.30 -2.36
N CYS A 89 -4.91 14.19 -1.51
CA CYS A 89 -6.31 14.19 -1.11
C CYS A 89 -7.22 14.61 -2.28
N GLY A 90 -8.41 14.01 -2.36
CA GLY A 90 -9.44 14.35 -3.35
C GLY A 90 -9.30 13.64 -4.71
N LYS A 91 -8.21 12.92 -4.95
CA LYS A 91 -8.03 12.11 -6.17
C LYS A 91 -8.66 10.73 -6.02
N GLY A 92 -9.29 10.22 -7.09
CA GLY A 92 -9.90 8.89 -7.10
C GLY A 92 -8.90 7.74 -6.92
N ASN A 93 -7.65 7.94 -7.36
CA ASN A 93 -6.53 7.03 -7.17
C ASN A 93 -5.71 7.33 -5.90
N LYS A 94 -6.30 8.01 -4.90
CA LYS A 94 -5.67 8.20 -3.60
C LYS A 94 -5.35 6.84 -2.96
N LEU A 95 -4.13 6.68 -2.47
CA LEU A 95 -3.65 5.49 -1.77
C LEU A 95 -4.57 5.10 -0.61
N SER A 96 -4.80 3.80 -0.49
CA SER A 96 -5.48 3.15 0.62
C SER A 96 -4.94 1.73 0.78
N PHE A 97 -5.26 1.12 1.92
CA PHE A 97 -4.96 -0.28 2.19
C PHE A 97 -6.26 -1.00 2.46
N ASP A 98 -6.45 -2.14 1.82
CA ASP A 98 -7.62 -2.98 1.94
C ASP A 98 -7.24 -4.31 2.58
N ARG A 99 -8.19 -4.92 3.26
CA ARG A 99 -8.01 -6.16 4.02
C ARG A 99 -8.36 -7.34 3.14
N ILE A 100 -7.45 -8.28 2.98
CA ILE A 100 -7.71 -9.50 2.19
C ILE A 100 -8.91 -10.25 2.82
N ASP A 101 -8.83 -10.50 4.12
CA ASP A 101 -9.93 -10.99 4.93
C ASP A 101 -10.54 -9.83 5.76
N ASN A 102 -11.83 -9.56 5.52
CA ASN A 102 -12.60 -8.55 6.23
C ASN A 102 -12.88 -8.89 7.71
N LYS A 103 -12.66 -10.14 8.14
CA LYS A 103 -12.75 -10.61 9.52
C LYS A 103 -11.48 -10.43 10.32
N ILE A 104 -10.38 -10.05 9.68
CA ILE A 104 -9.10 -9.74 10.32
C ILE A 104 -8.86 -8.23 10.20
N GLY A 105 -8.18 -7.63 11.18
CA GLY A 105 -7.78 -6.21 11.17
C GLY A 105 -6.71 -5.90 10.12
N HIS A 106 -6.16 -4.69 10.19
CA HIS A 106 -5.12 -4.19 9.30
C HIS A 106 -3.73 -4.72 9.72
N ARG A 107 -3.55 -6.04 9.61
CA ARG A 107 -2.25 -6.70 9.80
C ARG A 107 -1.45 -6.67 8.50
N PRO A 108 -0.11 -6.52 8.52
CA PRO A 108 0.69 -6.47 7.29
C PRO A 108 0.50 -7.67 6.34
N ASP A 109 0.26 -8.86 6.89
CA ASP A 109 -0.02 -10.09 6.13
C ASP A 109 -1.46 -10.20 5.60
N ASN A 110 -2.36 -9.35 6.08
CA ASN A 110 -3.76 -9.26 5.66
C ASN A 110 -4.04 -8.00 4.83
N LEU A 111 -3.02 -7.24 4.41
CA LEU A 111 -3.20 -5.98 3.69
C LEU A 111 -2.75 -6.07 2.23
N VAL A 112 -3.46 -5.33 1.39
CA VAL A 112 -3.07 -5.03 0.02
C VAL A 112 -3.20 -3.56 -0.28
N ILE A 113 -2.39 -3.09 -1.22
CA ILE A 113 -2.38 -1.70 -1.64
C ILE A 113 -3.46 -1.47 -2.68
N THR A 114 -4.24 -0.41 -2.53
CA THR A 114 -5.31 -0.10 -3.45
C THR A 114 -5.64 1.39 -3.49
N SER A 115 -6.59 1.79 -4.32
CA SER A 115 -7.16 3.13 -4.26
C SER A 115 -8.29 3.20 -3.23
N LYS A 116 -8.49 4.38 -2.64
CA LYS A 116 -9.61 4.60 -1.72
C LYS A 116 -10.96 4.33 -2.39
N ALA A 117 -11.11 4.65 -3.67
CA ALA A 117 -12.33 4.39 -4.43
C ALA A 117 -12.61 2.89 -4.56
N LEU A 118 -11.60 2.08 -4.92
CA LEU A 118 -11.78 0.64 -5.08
C LEU A 118 -11.97 -0.07 -3.73
N ASN A 119 -11.28 0.36 -2.68
CA ASN A 119 -11.50 -0.13 -1.32
C ASN A 119 -12.97 0.07 -0.87
N LEU A 120 -13.50 1.28 -1.11
CA LEU A 120 -14.91 1.59 -0.81
C LEU A 120 -15.89 0.81 -1.68
N TRP A 121 -15.51 0.49 -2.93
CA TRP A 121 -16.37 -0.27 -3.84
C TRP A 121 -16.40 -1.76 -3.48
N ARG A 122 -15.26 -2.36 -3.11
CA ARG A 122 -15.21 -3.77 -2.73
C ARG A 122 -16.19 -4.09 -1.58
N LYS A 123 -16.29 -3.21 -0.58
CA LYS A 123 -17.13 -3.43 0.60
C LYS A 123 -16.85 -4.80 1.24
N ASP A 124 -17.83 -5.71 1.17
CA ASP A 124 -17.79 -7.06 1.74
C ASP A 124 -17.55 -8.14 0.67
N ASP A 125 -17.32 -7.75 -0.60
CA ASP A 125 -17.00 -8.69 -1.66
C ASP A 125 -15.68 -9.42 -1.37
N GLU A 126 -15.64 -10.69 -1.76
CA GLU A 126 -14.45 -11.52 -1.62
C GLU A 126 -13.27 -10.94 -2.43
N TYR A 127 -12.11 -10.87 -1.78
CA TYR A 127 -10.93 -10.19 -2.30
C TYR A 127 -10.52 -10.69 -3.69
N GLU A 128 -10.41 -12.01 -3.86
CA GLU A 128 -9.87 -12.60 -5.08
C GLU A 128 -10.85 -12.46 -6.25
N ALA A 129 -12.14 -12.65 -6.00
CA ALA A 129 -13.20 -12.41 -6.99
C ALA A 129 -13.20 -10.94 -7.46
N PHE A 130 -13.12 -9.99 -6.51
CA PHE A 130 -13.09 -8.57 -6.85
C PHE A 130 -11.81 -8.20 -7.63
N ARG A 131 -10.66 -8.74 -7.22
CA ARG A 131 -9.37 -8.54 -7.89
C ARG A 131 -9.36 -9.06 -9.32
N ILE A 132 -9.84 -10.29 -9.54
CA ILE A 132 -9.92 -10.89 -10.88
C ILE A 132 -10.82 -10.05 -11.78
N SER A 133 -12.01 -9.69 -11.30
CA SER A 133 -12.97 -8.87 -12.06
C SER A 133 -12.37 -7.52 -12.48
N ASN A 134 -11.74 -6.79 -11.56
CA ASN A 134 -11.14 -5.49 -11.86
C ASN A 134 -9.93 -5.59 -12.80
N ARG A 135 -9.10 -6.62 -12.62
CA ARG A 135 -7.96 -6.88 -13.52
C ARG A 135 -8.43 -7.15 -14.94
N ASP A 136 -9.44 -7.99 -15.09
CA ASP A 136 -9.94 -8.41 -16.40
C ASP A 136 -10.72 -7.28 -17.09
N PHE A 137 -11.49 -6.49 -16.32
CA PHE A 137 -12.10 -5.25 -16.81
C PHE A 137 -11.05 -4.28 -17.36
N MET A 138 -9.94 -4.09 -16.65
CA MET A 138 -8.90 -3.17 -17.09
C MET A 138 -8.13 -3.69 -18.30
N ARG A 139 -7.90 -5.00 -18.40
CA ARG A 139 -7.38 -5.64 -19.62
C ARG A 139 -8.32 -5.42 -20.81
N MET A 140 -9.62 -5.56 -20.60
CA MET A 140 -10.62 -5.32 -21.64
C MET A 140 -10.61 -3.85 -22.09
N LEU A 141 -10.59 -2.90 -21.14
CA LEU A 141 -10.51 -1.47 -21.46
C LEU A 141 -9.27 -1.13 -22.26
N ILE A 142 -8.09 -1.59 -21.83
CA ILE A 142 -6.81 -1.34 -22.51
C ILE A 142 -6.84 -1.87 -23.95
N ASN A 143 -7.46 -3.03 -24.18
CA ASN A 143 -7.54 -3.66 -25.50
C ASN A 143 -8.75 -3.18 -26.35
N SER A 144 -9.58 -2.30 -25.80
CA SER A 144 -10.72 -1.73 -26.51
C SER A 144 -10.28 -0.63 -27.50
N PRO A 145 -11.13 -0.26 -28.49
CA PRO A 145 -10.86 0.89 -29.36
C PRO A 145 -10.58 2.17 -28.55
N LEU A 146 -11.38 2.46 -27.53
CA LEU A 146 -11.18 3.61 -26.64
C LEU A 146 -9.83 3.55 -25.91
N GLY A 147 -9.43 2.37 -25.42
CA GLY A 147 -8.13 2.19 -24.76
C GLY A 147 -6.94 2.45 -25.70
N ARG A 148 -7.09 2.09 -26.98
CA ARG A 148 -6.07 2.39 -28.00
C ARG A 148 -6.02 3.89 -28.33
N GLU A 149 -7.16 4.55 -28.42
CA GLU A 149 -7.25 6.01 -28.65
C GLU A 149 -6.58 6.79 -27.52
N ILE A 150 -6.90 6.47 -26.26
CA ILE A 150 -6.29 7.12 -25.08
C ILE A 150 -4.77 6.94 -25.07
N ARG A 151 -4.26 5.75 -25.44
CA ARG A 151 -2.81 5.51 -25.51
C ARG A 151 -2.16 6.34 -26.62
N ALA A 152 -2.77 6.38 -27.81
CA ALA A 152 -2.27 7.16 -28.93
C ALA A 152 -2.24 8.67 -28.62
N GLU A 153 -3.24 9.17 -27.89
CA GLU A 153 -3.24 10.55 -27.40
C GLU A 153 -2.09 10.79 -26.40
N GLN A 154 -1.83 9.89 -25.46
CA GLN A 154 -0.71 10.08 -24.52
C GLN A 154 0.68 10.04 -25.18
N GLU A 155 0.84 9.26 -26.25
CA GLU A 155 2.09 9.18 -27.03
C GLU A 155 2.26 10.38 -28.00
N GLY A 156 1.16 10.99 -28.44
CA GLY A 156 1.15 12.12 -29.38
C GLY A 156 1.51 13.49 -28.78
N TRP A 157 1.46 13.65 -27.46
CA TRP A 157 1.81 14.91 -26.76
C TRP A 157 3.28 14.97 -26.33
N GLY A 158 4.07 13.95 -26.69
CA GLY A 158 5.52 13.88 -26.43
C GLY A 158 6.40 14.35 -27.59
N GLN A 159 5.84 14.98 -28.63
CA GLN A 159 6.57 15.59 -29.74
C GLN A 159 6.55 17.12 -29.69
#